data_AF-A0A958PMC3-F1
#
_entry.id   AF-A0A958PMC3-F1
#
_cell.length_a   1.000
_cell.length_b   1.000
_cell.length_c   1.000
_cell.angle_alpha   90.00
_cell.angle_beta   90.00
_cell.angle_gamma   90.00
#
_symmetry.space_group_name_H-M   'P 1'
#
loop_
_entity.id
_entity.type
_entity.pdbx_description
1 polymer ?
#
loop_
_entity_poly.entity_id
_entity_poly.type
_entity_poly.pdbx_seq_one_letter_code
_entity_poly.pdbx_strand_id
1 'polypeptide(L)'
;MKPTDTLIEEHKIIKIGLSCLERLAGNAVDSGKLDSDMAHKLIDFLKNYADKFHHAKEEAELFPVMKRKPGFKGGCSPVVVLIREHELGRCYIDGMKSHIEEAAAGDEEGRRWFNENAQSYLKLL
;
A
#
# COMPACT_ATOMS: atom_id res chain seq x y z
N MET A 1 -25.02 -3.19 -11.18
CA MET A 1 -23.61 -3.01 -10.80
C MET A 1 -23.05 -4.37 -10.43
N LYS A 2 -21.92 -4.77 -11.01
CA LYS A 2 -21.24 -6.03 -10.65
C LYS A 2 -20.35 -5.78 -9.42
N PRO A 3 -20.09 -6.78 -8.57
CA PRO A 3 -19.15 -6.62 -7.45
C PRO A 3 -17.76 -6.15 -7.87
N THR A 4 -17.31 -6.54 -9.07
CA THR A 4 -16.04 -6.08 -9.64
C THR A 4 -16.03 -4.58 -9.98
N ASP A 5 -17.19 -4.00 -10.30
CA ASP A 5 -17.28 -2.55 -10.56
C ASP A 5 -16.99 -1.78 -9.27
N THR A 6 -17.46 -2.29 -8.12
CA THR A 6 -17.18 -1.71 -6.80
C THR A 6 -15.68 -1.75 -6.48
N LEU A 7 -15.00 -2.87 -6.73
CA LEU A 7 -13.55 -2.98 -6.53
C LEU A 7 -12.78 -1.96 -7.41
N ILE A 8 -13.22 -1.74 -8.65
CA ILE A 8 -12.62 -0.76 -9.55
C ILE A 8 -12.81 0.68 -9.02
N GLU A 9 -13.99 1.03 -8.49
CA GLU A 9 -14.20 2.35 -7.88
C GLU A 9 -13.34 2.55 -6.62
N GLU A 10 -13.17 1.51 -5.81
CA GLU A 10 -12.30 1.56 -4.64
C GLU A 10 -10.83 1.76 -5.00
N HIS A 11 -10.35 1.15 -6.08
CA HIS A 11 -9.01 1.43 -6.62
C HIS A 11 -8.78 2.90 -6.95
N LYS A 12 -9.80 3.63 -7.42
CA LYS A 12 -9.66 5.07 -7.68
C LYS A 12 -9.37 5.83 -6.39
N ILE A 13 -10.01 5.44 -5.29
CA ILE A 13 -9.82 6.04 -3.97
C ILE A 13 -8.44 5.67 -3.41
N ILE A 14 -8.01 4.41 -3.56
CA ILE A 14 -6.67 3.97 -3.15
C ILE A 14 -5.60 4.76 -3.91
N LYS A 15 -5.75 4.95 -5.22
CA LYS A 15 -4.81 5.74 -6.05
C LYS A 15 -4.66 7.19 -5.59
N ILE A 16 -5.72 7.81 -5.08
CA ILE A 16 -5.63 9.15 -4.46
C ILE A 16 -4.71 9.09 -3.23
N GLY A 17 -4.87 8.07 -2.37
CA GLY A 17 -3.97 7.83 -1.24
C GLY A 17 -2.51 7.61 -1.67
N LEU A 18 -2.27 6.85 -2.75
CA LEU A 18 -0.92 6.67 -3.29
C LEU A 18 -0.30 7.98 -3.78
N SER A 19 -1.06 8.83 -4.48
CA SER A 19 -0.58 10.16 -4.87
C SER A 19 -0.28 11.05 -3.66
N CYS A 20 -1.02 10.92 -2.57
CA CYS A 20 -0.70 11.60 -1.32
C CYS A 20 0.62 11.07 -0.72
N LEU A 21 0.86 9.76 -0.79
CA LEU A 21 2.06 9.12 -0.25
C LEU A 21 3.30 9.57 -1.01
N GLU A 22 3.23 9.55 -2.34
CA GLU A 22 4.30 10.01 -3.22
C GLU A 22 4.70 11.45 -2.91
N ARG A 23 3.72 12.34 -2.76
CA ARG A 23 3.96 13.75 -2.41
C ARG A 23 4.54 13.92 -1.02
N LEU A 24 4.01 13.18 -0.03
CA LEU A 24 4.52 13.24 1.34
C LEU A 24 5.99 12.80 1.42
N ALA A 25 6.31 11.69 0.75
CA ALA A 25 7.67 11.17 0.64
C ALA A 25 8.62 12.18 -0.03
N GLY A 26 8.23 12.72 -1.20
CA GLY A 26 9.01 13.75 -1.90
C GLY A 26 9.26 14.99 -1.05
N ASN A 27 8.21 15.52 -0.42
CA ASN A 27 8.33 16.68 0.47
C ASN A 27 9.27 16.43 1.66
N ALA A 28 9.29 15.21 2.21
CA ALA A 28 10.18 14.86 3.32
C ALA A 28 11.66 14.83 2.91
N VAL A 29 11.95 14.48 1.64
CA VAL A 29 13.29 14.59 1.06
C VAL A 29 13.68 16.06 0.93
N ASP A 30 12.83 16.86 0.29
CA ASP A 30 13.12 18.26 -0.03
C ASP A 30 13.25 19.15 1.22
N SER A 31 12.38 18.95 2.21
CA SER A 31 12.30 19.81 3.40
C SER A 31 13.22 19.40 4.54
N GLY A 32 13.81 18.21 4.49
CA GLY A 32 14.61 17.72 5.61
C GLY A 32 13.81 17.01 6.73
N LYS A 33 12.47 16.93 6.63
CA LYS A 33 11.61 16.50 7.74
C LYS A 33 10.30 15.89 7.25
N LEU A 34 9.84 14.81 7.90
CA LEU A 34 8.52 14.22 7.62
C LEU A 34 7.41 14.94 8.41
N ASP A 35 6.26 15.16 7.77
CA ASP A 35 5.01 15.50 8.44
C ASP A 35 4.40 14.23 9.06
N SER A 36 4.63 14.03 10.37
CA SER A 36 4.19 12.82 11.09
C SER A 36 2.67 12.69 11.17
N ASP A 37 1.94 13.79 11.30
CA ASP A 37 0.47 13.76 11.38
C ASP A 37 -0.13 13.27 10.06
N MET A 38 0.38 13.76 8.93
CA MET A 38 -0.04 13.29 7.61
C MET A 38 0.42 11.86 7.35
N ALA A 39 1.63 11.49 7.75
CA ALA A 39 2.14 10.13 7.63
C ALA A 39 1.26 9.11 8.36
N HIS A 40 0.90 9.38 9.63
CA HIS A 40 0.03 8.50 10.41
C HIS A 40 -1.35 8.34 9.77
N LYS A 41 -2.01 9.45 9.39
CA LYS A 41 -3.33 9.41 8.75
C LYS A 41 -3.31 8.60 7.45
N LEU A 42 -2.26 8.78 6.66
CA LEU A 42 -2.14 8.10 5.37
C LEU A 42 -1.85 6.61 5.52
N ILE A 43 -0.95 6.23 6.44
CA ILE A 43 -0.69 4.84 6.78
C ILE A 43 -1.95 4.17 7.30
N ASP A 44 -2.71 4.83 8.19
CA ASP A 44 -3.97 4.29 8.70
C ASP A 44 -5.00 4.10 7.59
N PHE A 45 -5.09 5.03 6.63
CA PHE A 45 -5.93 4.89 5.46
C PHE A 45 -5.51 3.69 4.61
N LEU A 46 -4.23 3.57 4.23
CA LEU A 46 -3.75 2.46 3.40
C LEU A 46 -3.92 1.11 4.12
N LYS A 47 -3.65 1.05 5.42
CA LYS A 47 -3.80 -0.17 6.23
C LYS A 47 -5.26 -0.60 6.38
N ASN A 48 -6.19 0.33 6.60
CA ASN A 48 -7.57 -0.04 6.89
C ASN A 48 -8.45 -0.07 5.63
N TYR A 49 -8.28 0.87 4.70
CA TYR A 49 -9.08 0.96 3.49
C TYR A 49 -8.52 0.10 2.36
N ALA A 50 -7.23 0.24 2.02
CA ALA A 50 -6.66 -0.56 0.93
C ALA A 50 -6.51 -2.04 1.33
N ASP A 51 -5.93 -2.32 2.50
CA ASP A 51 -5.68 -3.69 2.90
C ASP A 51 -6.91 -4.37 3.55
N LYS A 52 -7.27 -3.97 4.77
CA LYS A 52 -8.31 -4.67 5.55
C LYS A 52 -9.72 -4.58 4.97
N PHE A 53 -9.98 -3.66 4.05
CA PHE A 53 -11.28 -3.51 3.41
C PHE A 53 -11.27 -3.94 1.94
N HIS A 54 -10.38 -3.37 1.11
CA HIS A 54 -10.36 -3.69 -0.32
C HIS A 54 -9.70 -5.06 -0.59
N HIS A 55 -8.43 -5.27 -0.24
CA HIS A 55 -7.74 -6.55 -0.45
C HIS A 55 -8.45 -7.71 0.27
N ALA A 56 -9.06 -7.47 1.44
CA ALA A 56 -9.83 -8.48 2.15
C ALA A 56 -10.97 -9.07 1.28
N LYS A 57 -11.66 -8.26 0.48
CA LYS A 57 -12.69 -8.77 -0.46
C LYS A 57 -12.07 -9.52 -1.62
N GLU A 58 -10.93 -9.06 -2.11
CA GLU A 58 -10.23 -9.76 -3.18
C GLU A 58 -9.77 -11.14 -2.72
N GLU A 59 -9.07 -11.22 -1.58
CA GLU A 59 -8.51 -12.45 -1.04
C GLU A 59 -9.57 -13.42 -0.54
N ALA A 60 -10.64 -12.94 0.11
CA ALA A 60 -11.69 -13.79 0.66
C ALA A 60 -12.73 -14.23 -0.39
N GLU A 61 -13.06 -13.37 -1.36
CA GLU A 61 -14.20 -13.60 -2.26
C GLU A 61 -13.77 -13.75 -3.73
N LEU A 62 -13.03 -12.79 -4.28
CA LEU A 62 -12.74 -12.76 -5.72
C LEU A 62 -11.71 -13.82 -6.13
N PHE A 63 -10.56 -13.84 -5.47
CA PHE A 63 -9.41 -14.70 -5.79
C PHE A 63 -9.76 -16.20 -5.70
N PRO A 64 -10.53 -16.69 -4.70
CA PRO A 64 -10.96 -18.08 -4.67
C PRO A 64 -11.81 -18.49 -5.89
N VAL A 65 -12.64 -17.59 -6.41
CA VAL A 65 -13.43 -17.83 -7.62
C VAL A 65 -12.54 -17.78 -8.86
N MET A 66 -11.61 -16.81 -8.95
CA MET A 66 -10.68 -16.69 -10.06
C MET A 66 -9.77 -17.93 -10.19
N LYS A 67 -9.25 -18.48 -9.09
CA LYS A 67 -8.41 -19.69 -9.09
C LYS A 67 -9.08 -20.92 -9.72
N ARG A 68 -10.42 -20.93 -9.85
CA ARG A 68 -11.15 -22.03 -10.53
C ARG A 68 -11.06 -21.95 -12.06
N LYS A 69 -10.60 -20.83 -12.62
CA LYS A 69 -10.48 -20.61 -14.06
C LYS A 69 -9.09 -21.03 -14.58
N PRO A 70 -8.98 -21.60 -15.81
CA PRO A 70 -7.70 -21.85 -16.45
C PRO A 70 -6.84 -20.58 -16.50
N GLY A 71 -5.53 -20.71 -16.28
CA GLY A 71 -4.59 -19.58 -16.26
C GLY A 71 -4.47 -18.84 -14.92
N PHE A 72 -5.40 -19.05 -13.97
CA PHE A 72 -5.38 -18.38 -12.66
C PHE A 72 -5.01 -19.31 -11.49
N LYS A 73 -4.61 -20.55 -11.79
CA LYS A 73 -4.17 -21.57 -10.82
C LYS A 73 -2.69 -21.92 -11.02
N GLY A 74 -2.03 -22.39 -9.95
CA GLY A 74 -0.61 -22.77 -9.96
C GLY A 74 0.29 -21.75 -9.26
N GLY A 75 1.52 -22.15 -8.93
CA GLY A 75 2.44 -21.37 -8.09
C GLY A 75 2.90 -20.02 -8.67
N CYS A 76 2.79 -19.83 -9.98
CA CYS A 76 3.13 -18.57 -10.68
C CYS A 76 1.89 -17.92 -11.31
N SER A 77 0.68 -18.22 -10.83
CA SER A 77 -0.52 -17.60 -11.38
C SER A 77 -0.60 -16.11 -10.98
N PRO A 78 -1.28 -15.27 -11.77
CA PRO A 78 -1.45 -13.86 -11.43
C PRO A 78 -2.05 -13.63 -10.04
N VAL A 79 -2.98 -14.50 -9.61
CA VAL A 79 -3.58 -14.42 -8.27
C VAL A 79 -2.56 -14.71 -7.16
N VAL A 80 -1.62 -15.64 -7.37
CA VAL A 80 -0.58 -15.92 -6.38
C VAL A 80 0.41 -14.76 -6.29
N VAL A 81 0.73 -14.12 -7.41
CA VAL A 81 1.57 -12.91 -7.44
C VAL A 81 0.90 -11.78 -6.66
N LEU A 82 -0.39 -11.48 -6.93
CA LEU A 82 -1.12 -10.43 -6.24
C LEU A 82 -1.19 -10.65 -4.72
N ILE A 83 -1.43 -11.89 -4.26
CA ILE A 83 -1.42 -12.20 -2.82
C ILE A 83 -0.05 -11.90 -2.19
N ARG A 84 1.04 -12.24 -2.88
CA ARG A 84 2.40 -11.91 -2.40
C ARG A 84 2.66 -10.41 -2.41
N GLU A 85 2.16 -9.70 -3.41
CA GLU A 85 2.24 -8.23 -3.45
C GLU A 85 1.46 -7.60 -2.30
N HIS A 86 0.29 -8.14 -1.92
CA HIS A 86 -0.43 -7.69 -0.72
C HIS A 86 0.37 -7.92 0.56
N GLU A 87 1.02 -9.09 0.70
CA GLU A 87 1.91 -9.39 1.83
C GLU A 87 3.11 -8.43 1.89
N LEU A 88 3.77 -8.18 0.75
CA LEU A 88 4.86 -7.20 0.66
C LEU A 88 4.37 -5.77 0.99
N GLY A 89 3.17 -5.41 0.52
CA GLY A 89 2.55 -4.13 0.82
C GLY A 89 2.38 -3.91 2.33
N ARG A 90 1.96 -4.95 3.07
CA ARG A 90 1.86 -4.90 4.54
C ARG A 90 3.22 -4.69 5.19
N CYS A 91 4.27 -5.36 4.70
CA CYS A 91 5.64 -5.17 5.19
C CYS A 91 6.12 -3.72 4.98
N TYR A 92 5.90 -3.12 3.82
CA TYR A 92 6.30 -1.73 3.57
C TYR A 92 5.51 -0.72 4.39
N ILE A 93 4.22 -0.98 4.64
CA ILE A 93 3.40 -0.17 5.56
C ILE A 93 3.97 -0.18 6.98
N ASP A 94 4.31 -1.35 7.50
CA ASP A 94 4.90 -1.46 8.84
C ASP A 94 6.33 -0.86 8.88
N GLY A 95 7.09 -0.99 7.78
CA GLY A 95 8.40 -0.36 7.61
C GLY A 95 8.33 1.17 7.64
N MET A 96 7.41 1.78 6.89
CA MET A 96 7.15 3.23 6.97
C MET A 96 6.76 3.64 8.39
N LYS A 97 5.81 2.92 9.00
CA LYS A 97 5.30 3.25 10.34
C LYS A 97 6.41 3.27 11.39
N SER A 98 7.36 2.34 11.31
CA SER A 98 8.43 2.19 12.30
C SER A 98 9.42 3.37 12.31
N HIS A 99 9.48 4.17 11.22
CA HIS A 99 10.44 5.27 11.07
C HIS A 99 9.80 6.65 11.07
N ILE A 100 8.48 6.78 11.34
CA ILE A 100 7.80 8.09 11.30
C ILE A 100 8.44 9.07 12.29
N GLU A 101 8.65 8.65 13.53
CA GLU A 101 9.12 9.57 14.59
C GLU A 101 10.54 10.08 14.34
N GLU A 102 11.45 9.18 13.94
CA GLU A 102 12.82 9.53 13.56
C GLU A 102 12.81 10.46 12.34
N ALA A 103 12.03 10.11 11.32
CA ALA A 103 11.92 10.92 10.11
C ALA A 103 11.33 12.32 10.39
N ALA A 104 10.39 12.40 11.34
CA ALA A 104 9.79 13.65 11.79
C ALA A 104 10.71 14.44 12.72
N ALA A 105 11.67 13.81 13.40
CA ALA A 105 12.72 14.51 14.14
C ALA A 105 13.81 15.11 13.21
N GLY A 106 13.76 14.81 11.91
CA GLY A 106 14.75 15.26 10.93
C GLY A 106 15.92 14.29 10.76
N ASP A 107 15.87 13.12 11.40
CA ASP A 107 16.90 12.08 11.27
C ASP A 107 17.01 11.62 9.81
N GLU A 108 18.24 11.60 9.29
CA GLU A 108 18.49 11.29 7.88
C GLU A 108 18.22 9.82 7.56
N GLU A 109 18.59 8.91 8.47
CA GLU A 109 18.41 7.48 8.26
C GLU A 109 16.94 7.09 8.38
N GLY A 110 16.22 7.60 9.38
CA GLY A 110 14.78 7.43 9.53
C GLY A 110 14.01 7.94 8.31
N ARG A 111 14.38 9.12 7.78
CA ARG A 111 13.80 9.64 6.52
C ARG A 111 14.14 8.76 5.33
N ARG A 112 15.36 8.24 5.21
CA ARG A 112 15.74 7.32 4.13
C ARG A 112 14.86 6.06 4.18
N TRP A 113 14.75 5.42 5.35
CA TRP A 113 13.96 4.21 5.51
C TRP A 113 12.47 4.42 5.26
N PHE A 114 11.90 5.53 5.74
CA PHE A 114 10.52 5.89 5.43
C PHE A 114 10.32 6.00 3.91
N ASN A 115 11.19 6.73 3.22
CA ASN A 115 11.10 6.94 1.78
C ASN A 115 11.30 5.65 0.97
N GLU A 116 12.26 4.81 1.32
CA GLU A 116 12.50 3.54 0.62
C GLU A 116 11.29 2.61 0.71
N ASN A 117 10.66 2.52 1.90
CA ASN A 117 9.43 1.75 2.07
C ASN A 117 8.26 2.37 1.29
N ALA A 118 8.11 3.71 1.32
CA ALA A 118 7.07 4.40 0.56
C ALA A 118 7.20 4.15 -0.95
N GLN A 119 8.41 4.29 -1.49
CA GLN A 119 8.70 4.05 -2.91
C GLN A 119 8.53 2.59 -3.29
N SER A 120 8.85 1.66 -2.39
CA SER A 120 8.65 0.23 -2.66
C SER A 120 7.17 -0.15 -2.63
N TYR A 121 6.38 0.44 -1.73
CA TYR A 121 4.92 0.29 -1.70
C TYR A 121 4.26 0.84 -2.97
N LEU A 122 4.66 2.04 -3.42
CA LEU A 122 4.14 2.68 -4.63
C LEU A 122 4.39 1.87 -5.91
N LYS A 123 5.42 1.02 -5.93
CA LYS A 123 5.73 0.16 -7.09
C LYS A 123 4.87 -1.10 -7.17
N LEU A 124 4.10 -1.44 -6.13
CA LEU A 124 3.26 -2.63 -6.10
C LEU A 124 1.86 -2.40 -6.68
N LEU A 125 1.38 -1.16 -6.76
CA LEU A 125 -0.05 -0.82 -6.95
C LEU A 125 -0.31 0.18 -8.09
#